data_AF-A0A8S4E092-F1
#
_entry.id   AF-A0A8S4E092-F1
#
_cell.length_a   1.000
_cell.length_b   1.000
_cell.length_c   1.000
_cell.angle_alpha   90.00
_cell.angle_beta   90.00
_cell.angle_gamma   90.00
#
_symmetry.space_group_name_H-M   'P 1'
#
loop_
_entity.id
_entity.type
_entity.pdbx_description
1 polymer ?
#
loop_
_entity_poly.entity_id
_entity_poly.type
_entity_poly.pdbx_seq_one_letter_code
_entity_poly.pdbx_strand_id
1 'polypeptide(L)'
;MLLLQVLCFVSLPALASRLVRGDAAPPPPPPLISSRVVRTKYGDIRGFIVTPESRYLEPVEVFRGIPYASPPVGSLRFMPPVSGRAVVRGQDSRRIQPRVPTSAA
;
A
#
# COMPACT_ATOMS: atom_id res chain seq x y z
N MET A 1 -41.80 -6.50 36.69
CA MET A 1 -41.90 -6.76 35.22
C MET A 1 -41.52 -5.54 34.39
N LEU A 2 -42.09 -4.34 34.65
CA LEU A 2 -41.75 -3.09 33.94
C LEU A 2 -40.28 -2.64 34.11
N LEU A 3 -39.73 -2.73 35.33
CA LEU A 3 -38.34 -2.33 35.63
C LEU A 3 -37.29 -3.17 34.86
N LEU A 4 -37.56 -4.47 34.68
CA LEU A 4 -36.67 -5.38 33.95
C LEU A 4 -36.66 -5.06 32.44
N GLN A 5 -37.80 -4.68 31.86
CA GLN A 5 -37.88 -4.26 30.46
C GLN A 5 -37.09 -2.97 30.20
N VAL A 6 -37.16 -1.99 31.10
CA VAL A 6 -36.40 -0.72 30.96
C VAL A 6 -34.89 -0.98 31.03
N LEU A 7 -34.44 -1.83 31.96
CA LEU A 7 -33.03 -2.21 32.05
C LEU A 7 -32.52 -2.92 30.79
N CYS A 8 -33.31 -3.84 30.22
CA CYS A 8 -32.96 -4.49 28.96
C CYS A 8 -32.90 -3.48 27.80
N PHE A 9 -33.90 -2.62 27.64
CA PHE A 9 -33.95 -1.65 26.54
C PHE A 9 -32.81 -0.62 26.54
N VAL A 10 -32.30 -0.24 27.73
CA VAL A 10 -31.19 0.73 27.84
C VAL A 10 -29.83 0.04 27.75
N SER A 11 -29.69 -1.18 28.29
CA SER A 11 -28.41 -1.89 28.30
C SER A 11 -28.12 -2.67 27.01
N LEU A 12 -29.13 -3.21 26.31
CA LEU A 12 -28.96 -3.95 25.05
C LEU A 12 -28.28 -3.11 23.94
N PRO A 13 -28.75 -1.88 23.60
CA PRO A 13 -28.07 -1.07 22.60
C PRO A 13 -26.72 -0.56 23.10
N ALA A 14 -26.57 -0.25 24.40
CA ALA A 14 -25.31 0.23 24.97
C ALA A 14 -24.22 -0.87 24.98
N LEU A 15 -24.59 -2.12 25.23
CA LEU A 15 -23.67 -3.27 25.23
C LEU A 15 -23.31 -3.68 23.80
N ALA A 16 -24.27 -3.68 22.87
CA ALA A 16 -24.01 -3.93 21.44
C ALA A 16 -23.10 -2.85 20.83
N SER A 17 -23.28 -1.59 21.21
CA SER A 17 -22.45 -0.46 20.75
C SER A 17 -20.99 -0.57 21.21
N ARG A 18 -20.73 -1.20 22.36
CA ARG A 18 -19.37 -1.35 22.90
C ARG A 18 -18.57 -2.47 22.24
N LEU A 19 -19.21 -3.51 21.72
CA LEU A 19 -18.54 -4.62 21.03
C LEU A 19 -18.17 -4.30 19.57
N VAL A 20 -18.87 -3.38 18.92
CA VAL A 20 -18.62 -3.01 17.51
C VAL A 20 -17.45 -2.03 17.35
N ARG A 21 -16.94 -1.45 18.45
CA ARG A 21 -15.68 -0.70 18.44
C ARG A 21 -14.52 -1.69 18.38
N GLY A 22 -14.41 -2.35 17.23
CA GLY A 22 -13.29 -3.20 16.90
C GLY A 22 -11.98 -2.46 17.14
N ASP A 23 -11.01 -3.23 17.63
CA ASP A 23 -9.63 -2.85 17.83
C ASP A 23 -9.02 -2.47 16.46
N ALA A 24 -9.37 -1.28 15.97
CA ALA A 24 -8.73 -0.69 14.83
C ALA A 24 -7.33 -0.33 15.27
N ALA A 25 -6.40 -1.28 15.10
CA ALA A 25 -4.98 -1.05 15.25
C ALA A 25 -4.66 0.29 14.56
N PRO A 26 -3.94 1.20 15.25
CA PRO A 26 -3.63 2.50 14.70
C PRO A 26 -2.99 2.30 13.31
N PRO A 27 -3.35 3.13 12.31
CA PRO A 27 -2.80 2.99 10.98
C PRO A 27 -1.27 2.96 11.07
N PRO A 28 -0.58 2.08 10.33
CA PRO A 28 0.86 1.99 10.39
C PRO A 28 1.46 3.36 10.08
N PRO A 29 2.54 3.75 10.79
CA PRO A 29 3.18 5.04 10.56
C PRO A 29 3.59 5.16 9.08
N PRO A 30 3.54 6.37 8.50
CA PRO A 30 3.93 6.57 7.12
C PRO A 30 5.36 6.07 6.90
N PRO A 31 5.65 5.40 5.78
CA PRO A 31 6.98 4.89 5.50
C PRO A 31 8.00 6.03 5.46
N LEU A 32 9.12 5.84 6.14
CA LEU A 32 10.20 6.82 6.19
C LEU A 32 10.89 6.88 4.82
N ILE A 33 11.07 8.08 4.27
CA ILE A 33 11.80 8.25 3.01
C ILE A 33 13.28 7.91 3.25
N SER A 34 13.87 7.10 2.37
CA SER A 34 15.30 6.82 2.42
C SER A 34 16.11 8.05 2.01
N SER A 35 17.19 8.36 2.73
CA SER A 35 18.13 9.41 2.35
C SER A 35 18.94 9.04 1.10
N ARG A 36 19.09 7.74 0.84
CA ARG A 36 19.91 7.19 -0.25
C ARG A 36 19.21 7.38 -1.59
N VAL A 37 20.00 7.83 -2.57
CA VAL A 37 19.59 7.90 -3.98
C VAL A 37 20.38 6.86 -4.74
N VAL A 38 19.68 5.97 -5.44
CA VAL A 38 20.30 4.92 -6.26
C VAL A 38 20.27 5.38 -7.73
N ARG A 39 21.44 5.35 -8.39
CA ARG A 39 21.57 5.70 -9.80
C ARG A 39 21.29 4.47 -10.66
N THR A 40 20.31 4.56 -11.55
CA THR A 40 19.99 3.50 -12.52
C THR A 40 20.25 3.99 -13.93
N LYS A 41 20.30 3.07 -14.91
CA LYS A 41 20.40 3.42 -16.34
C LYS A 41 19.28 4.35 -16.85
N TYR A 42 18.16 4.41 -16.13
CA TYR A 42 16.99 5.20 -16.49
C TYR A 42 16.84 6.45 -15.61
N GLY A 43 17.79 6.75 -14.74
CA GLY A 43 17.74 7.90 -13.84
C GLY A 43 17.86 7.53 -12.36
N ASP A 44 17.75 8.56 -11.53
CA ASP A 44 17.94 8.46 -10.10
C ASP A 44 16.62 8.10 -9.40
N ILE A 45 16.66 7.10 -8.52
CA ILE A 45 15.51 6.63 -7.73
C ILE A 45 15.77 6.79 -6.23
N ARG A 46 14.70 7.02 -5.47
CA ARG A 46 14.75 7.10 -4.01
C ARG A 46 13.70 6.17 -3.42
N GLY A 47 14.14 5.29 -2.52
CA GLY A 47 13.30 4.32 -1.86
C GLY A 47 12.69 4.85 -0.57
N PHE A 48 12.01 3.97 0.15
CA PHE A 48 11.51 4.20 1.50
C PHE A 48 11.80 3.00 2.39
N ILE A 49 11.97 3.23 3.68
CA ILE A 49 12.28 2.20 4.67
C ILE A 49 10.97 1.64 5.21
N VAL A 50 10.87 0.31 5.21
CA VAL A 50 9.76 -0.45 5.79
C VAL A 50 10.31 -1.41 6.82
N THR A 51 9.77 -1.34 8.03
CA THR A 51 10.00 -2.37 9.05
C THR A 51 8.97 -3.48 8.87
N PRO A 52 9.40 -4.71 8.54
CA PRO A 52 8.48 -5.85 8.44
C PRO A 52 7.82 -6.16 9.79
N GLU A 53 6.65 -6.79 9.78
CA GLU A 53 5.92 -7.17 11.00
C GLU A 53 6.63 -8.26 11.82
N SER A 54 7.58 -8.97 11.21
CA SER A 54 8.39 -9.97 11.91
C SER A 54 9.40 -9.30 12.83
N ARG A 55 9.37 -9.68 14.11
CA ARG A 55 10.27 -9.17 15.17
C ARG A 55 11.75 -9.49 14.94
N TYR A 56 12.05 -10.40 14.02
CA TYR A 56 13.42 -10.85 13.72
C TYR A 56 13.99 -10.23 12.45
N LEU A 57 13.23 -9.38 11.75
CA LEU A 57 13.65 -8.78 10.50
C LEU A 57 14.03 -7.31 10.72
N GLU A 58 15.21 -6.96 10.24
CA GLU A 58 15.67 -5.58 10.19
C GLU A 58 14.84 -4.75 9.19
N PRO A 59 14.76 -3.42 9.37
CA PRO A 59 14.13 -2.53 8.39
C PRO A 59 14.81 -2.65 7.02
N VAL A 60 13.99 -2.71 5.97
CA VAL A 60 14.47 -2.86 4.59
C VAL A 60 14.13 -1.64 3.73
N GLU A 61 15.03 -1.31 2.82
CA GLU A 61 14.81 -0.29 1.81
C GLU A 61 13.98 -0.87 0.65
N VAL A 62 12.84 -0.24 0.37
CA VAL A 62 11.85 -0.71 -0.60
C VAL A 62 11.76 0.29 -1.76
N PHE A 63 11.81 -0.24 -2.97
CA PHE A 63 11.63 0.51 -4.21
C PHE A 63 10.48 -0.11 -5.01
N ARG A 64 9.34 0.57 -5.11
CA ARG A 64 8.15 0.07 -5.83
C ARG A 64 7.80 0.99 -7.00
N GLY A 65 7.15 0.39 -8.00
CA GLY A 65 6.64 1.12 -9.16
C GLY A 65 7.70 1.63 -10.14
N ILE A 66 8.92 1.08 -10.12
CA ILE A 66 9.96 1.46 -11.08
C ILE A 66 9.63 0.87 -12.46
N PRO A 67 9.49 1.71 -13.51
CA PRO A 67 9.24 1.22 -14.86
C PRO A 67 10.50 0.56 -15.43
N TYR A 68 10.38 -0.69 -15.86
CA TYR A 68 11.46 -1.42 -16.54
C TYR A 68 11.30 -1.43 -18.07
N ALA A 69 10.07 -1.25 -18.56
CA ALA A 69 9.69 -1.22 -19.96
C ALA A 69 8.65 -0.11 -20.20
N SER A 70 8.46 0.26 -21.46
CA SER A 70 7.39 1.18 -21.85
C SER A 70 6.02 0.49 -21.74
N PRO A 71 4.95 1.19 -21.30
CA PRO A 71 3.63 0.58 -21.17
C PRO A 71 3.14 -0.04 -22.50
N PRO A 72 2.66 -1.31 -22.51
CA PRO A 72 2.27 -2.01 -23.73
C PRO A 72 0.86 -1.61 -24.20
N VAL A 73 0.65 -0.32 -24.43
CA VAL A 73 -0.62 0.28 -24.84
C VAL A 73 -0.57 0.75 -26.29
N GLY A 74 -1.73 0.88 -26.94
CA GLY A 74 -1.81 1.32 -28.35
C GLY A 74 -1.10 0.36 -29.30
N SER A 75 -0.22 0.89 -30.15
CA SER A 75 0.56 0.12 -31.13
C SER A 75 1.61 -0.80 -30.51
N LEU A 76 1.93 -0.63 -29.22
CA LEU A 76 2.85 -1.51 -28.49
C LEU A 76 2.17 -2.77 -27.98
N ARG A 77 0.83 -2.86 -28.08
CA ARG A 77 0.12 -4.08 -27.71
C ARG A 77 0.58 -5.22 -28.62
N PHE A 78 0.91 -6.35 -28.01
CA PHE A 78 1.43 -7.55 -28.70
C PHE A 78 2.82 -7.41 -29.33
N MET A 79 3.50 -6.28 -29.13
CA MET A 79 4.91 -6.12 -29.53
C MET A 79 5.84 -6.55 -28.39
N PRO A 80 7.09 -6.95 -28.70
CA PRO A 80 8.11 -7.17 -27.69
C PRO A 80 8.29 -5.94 -26.77
N PRO A 81 8.64 -6.13 -25.49
CA PRO A 81 8.84 -5.03 -24.57
C PRO A 81 9.92 -4.07 -25.08
N VAL A 82 9.55 -2.80 -25.20
CA VAL A 82 10.49 -1.73 -25.57
C VAL A 82 11.08 -1.13 -24.30
N SER A 83 12.34 -0.68 -24.37
CA SER A 83 13.01 -0.02 -23.24
C SER A 83 12.14 1.13 -22.68
N GLY A 84 12.04 1.17 -21.36
CA GLY A 84 11.20 2.13 -20.65
C GLY A 84 11.74 3.56 -20.75
N ARG A 85 10.85 4.53 -20.62
CA ARG A 85 11.21 5.94 -20.50
C ARG A 85 11.96 6.19 -19.19
N ALA A 86 12.97 7.06 -19.24
CA ALA A 86 13.72 7.51 -18.08
C ALA A 86 12.80 7.96 -16.95
N VAL A 87 13.11 7.53 -15.72
CA VAL A 87 12.47 7.96 -14.48
C VAL A 87 12.66 9.47 -14.37
N VAL A 88 11.56 10.21 -14.47
CA VAL A 88 11.59 11.66 -14.26
C VAL A 88 11.87 11.90 -12.77
N ARG A 89 12.88 12.74 -12.49
CA ARG A 89 13.24 13.18 -11.14
C ARG A 89 11.98 13.55 -10.36
N GLY A 90 11.67 12.80 -9.29
CA GLY A 90 10.49 13.03 -8.46
C GLY A 90 9.36 12.01 -8.59
N GLN A 91 9.52 10.90 -9.33
CA GLN A 91 8.58 9.79 -9.23
C GLN A 91 8.63 9.19 -7.82
N ASP A 92 7.52 9.32 -7.09
CA ASP A 92 7.36 8.75 -5.76
C ASP A 92 7.27 7.22 -5.85
N SER A 93 8.38 6.52 -5.56
CA SER A 93 8.46 5.05 -5.56
C SER A 93 7.62 4.37 -4.48
N ARG A 94 6.76 5.10 -3.77
CA ARG A 94 5.80 4.57 -2.78
C ARG A 94 4.63 3.85 -3.43
N ARG A 95 4.23 4.21 -4.66
CA ARG A 95 3.01 3.67 -5.28
C ARG A 95 3.31 2.45 -6.14
N ILE A 96 2.58 1.36 -5.89
CA ILE A 96 2.58 0.19 -6.77
C ILE A 96 1.90 0.56 -8.10
N GLN A 97 2.50 0.15 -9.23
CA GLN A 97 1.88 0.32 -10.54
C GLN A 97 0.58 -0.50 -10.66
N PRO A 98 -0.40 -0.06 -11.47
CA PRO A 98 -1.59 -0.86 -11.73
C PRO A 98 -1.22 -2.27 -12.20
N ARG A 99 -1.95 -3.26 -11.69
CA ARG A 99 -1.77 -4.65 -12.13
C ARG A 99 -2.22 -4.81 -13.58
N VAL A 100 -1.64 -5.79 -14.24
CA VAL A 100 -2.06 -6.19 -15.59
C VAL A 100 -3.51 -6.68 -15.53
N PRO A 101 -4.36 -6.36 -16.51
CA PRO A 101 -5.71 -6.89 -16.58
C PRO A 101 -5.67 -8.43 -16.65
N THR A 102 -6.32 -9.08 -15.70
CA THR A 102 -6.56 -10.52 -15.67
C THR A 102 -8.05 -10.76 -15.70
N SER A 103 -8.51 -11.83 -16.36
CA SER A 103 -9.88 -12.29 -16.16
C SER A 103 -10.02 -12.79 -14.73
N ALA A 104 -10.59 -11.97 -13.86
CA ALA A 104 -11.11 -12.45 -12.59
C ALA A 104 -12.41 -13.21 -12.91
N ALA A 105 -12.47 -14.48 -12.48
CA ALA A 105 -13.66 -15.32 -12.57
C ALA A 105 -14.71 -14.88 -11.54
#